data_AF-A0AA88TBY4-F1
#
_entry.id   AF-A0AA88TBY4-F1
#
_cell.length_a   1.000
_cell.length_b   1.000
_cell.length_c   1.000
_cell.angle_alpha   90.00
_cell.angle_beta   90.00
_cell.angle_gamma   90.00
#
_symmetry.space_group_name_H-M   'P 1'
#
loop_
_entity.id
_entity.type
_entity.pdbx_description
1 polymer ?
#
loop_
_entity_poly.entity_id
_entity_poly.type
_entity_poly.pdbx_seq_one_letter_code
_entity_poly.pdbx_strand_id
1 'polypeptide(L)'
;MTQSQIPIRDISIMCGQHILDVELTHLHTSIQANGRGKFNSSHHTTVKVAEGQRVVQELEVVGVLENEYGFILLDSLCEEYILSVEMYTGSLEELIERLPFKVSVESVNKRVLKFNAVEASL
;
A
#
# COMPACT_ATOMS: atom_id res chain seq x y z
N MET A 1 19.05 19.15 -24.60
CA MET A 1 19.13 18.09 -23.57
C MET A 1 17.74 17.87 -23.02
N THR A 2 17.10 16.76 -23.37
CA THR A 2 15.78 16.39 -22.87
C THR A 2 15.94 15.95 -21.41
N GLN A 3 15.53 16.79 -20.45
CA GLN A 3 15.40 16.36 -19.07
C GLN A 3 14.21 15.39 -19.00
N SER A 4 14.49 14.09 -19.07
CA SER A 4 13.49 13.08 -18.75
C SER A 4 13.22 13.15 -17.25
N GLN A 5 12.10 13.75 -16.85
CA GLN A 5 11.61 13.64 -15.48
C GLN A 5 11.15 12.20 -15.28
N ILE A 6 11.89 11.43 -14.49
CA ILE A 6 11.48 10.09 -14.08
C ILE A 6 10.85 10.25 -12.68
N PRO A 7 9.53 10.05 -12.52
CA PRO A 7 8.91 10.10 -11.21
C PRO A 7 9.43 8.96 -10.33
N ILE A 8 9.66 9.24 -9.06
CA ILE A 8 9.90 8.18 -8.07
C ILE A 8 8.54 7.62 -7.68
N ARG A 9 8.35 6.32 -7.93
CA ARG A 9 7.15 5.55 -7.58
C ARG A 9 7.41 4.75 -6.30
N ASP A 10 6.35 4.24 -5.68
CA ASP A 10 6.41 3.41 -4.47
C ASP A 10 6.94 4.15 -3.23
N ILE A 11 6.74 5.47 -3.18
CA ILE A 11 6.95 6.24 -1.94
C ILE A 11 5.62 6.30 -1.21
N SER A 12 5.61 5.79 0.01
CA SER A 12 4.50 6.02 0.93
C SER A 12 4.85 7.14 1.92
N ILE A 13 3.97 8.14 2.05
CA ILE A 13 4.09 9.20 3.04
C ILE A 13 2.95 9.04 4.05
N MET A 14 3.30 9.06 5.33
CA MET A 14 2.32 9.14 6.41
C MET A 14 1.81 10.58 6.54
N CYS A 15 0.50 10.77 6.38
CA CYS A 15 -0.22 12.02 6.54
C CYS A 15 -1.29 11.85 7.62
N GLY A 16 -0.95 12.20 8.87
CA GLY A 16 -1.80 11.88 10.02
C GLY A 16 -1.82 10.38 10.28
N GLN A 17 -3.02 9.78 10.33
CA GLN A 17 -3.22 8.33 10.49
C GLN A 17 -3.25 7.57 9.15
N HIS A 18 -3.13 8.27 8.02
CA HIS A 18 -3.20 7.65 6.69
C HIS A 18 -1.82 7.54 6.07
N ILE A 19 -1.48 6.35 5.56
CA ILE A 19 -0.31 6.16 4.72
C ILE A 19 -0.77 6.26 3.25
N LEU A 20 -0.22 7.23 2.52
CA LEU A 20 -0.58 7.56 1.15
C LEU A 20 0.57 7.22 0.21
N ASP A 21 0.28 6.54 -0.89
CA ASP A 21 1.25 6.41 -1.97
C ASP A 21 1.29 7.72 -2.74
N VAL A 22 2.49 8.23 -2.96
CA VAL A 22 2.71 9.53 -3.56
C VAL A 22 3.67 9.46 -4.73
N GLU A 23 3.47 10.37 -5.67
CA GLU A 23 4.44 10.70 -6.69
C GLU A 23 5.16 11.99 -6.30
N LEU A 24 6.48 11.90 -6.17
CA LEU A 24 7.35 13.07 -6.06
C LEU A 24 7.81 13.50 -7.45
N THR A 25 7.55 14.74 -7.80
CA THR A 25 7.99 15.32 -9.07
C THR A 25 8.83 16.58 -8.85
N HIS A 26 9.58 16.99 -9.88
CA HIS A 26 10.43 18.19 -9.85
C HIS A 26 11.51 18.14 -8.75
N LEU A 27 12.07 16.95 -8.53
CA LEU A 27 13.26 16.74 -7.70
C LEU A 27 14.53 17.00 -8.51
N HIS A 28 15.55 17.58 -7.88
CA HIS A 28 16.86 17.69 -8.49
C HIS A 28 17.73 16.48 -8.11
N THR A 29 18.16 15.71 -9.10
CA THR A 29 19.04 14.56 -8.88
C THR A 29 20.50 14.99 -8.85
N SER A 30 21.21 14.67 -7.76
CA SER A 30 22.67 14.74 -7.71
C SER A 30 23.20 13.32 -7.61
N ILE A 31 23.75 12.78 -8.71
CA ILE A 31 24.34 11.45 -8.78
C ILE A 31 25.85 11.59 -8.88
N GLN A 32 26.59 11.00 -7.95
CA GLN A 32 28.04 10.96 -7.94
C GLN A 32 28.55 9.89 -8.92
N ALA A 33 29.79 10.04 -9.39
CA ALA A 33 30.42 9.09 -10.31
C ALA A 33 30.52 7.64 -9.77
N ASN A 34 30.41 7.46 -8.46
CA ASN A 34 30.38 6.15 -7.79
C ASN A 34 28.98 5.52 -7.74
N GLY A 35 27.98 6.10 -8.40
CA GLY A 35 26.59 5.62 -8.42
C GLY A 35 25.76 6.00 -7.19
N ARG A 36 26.33 6.67 -6.18
CA ARG A 36 25.55 7.17 -5.03
C ARG A 36 24.86 8.47 -5.40
N GLY A 37 23.56 8.55 -5.16
CA GLY A 37 22.77 9.74 -5.48
C GLY A 37 21.99 10.27 -4.28
N LYS A 38 21.65 11.55 -4.33
CA LYS A 38 20.64 12.17 -3.47
C LYS A 38 19.64 12.92 -4.34
N PHE A 39 18.39 12.90 -3.91
CA PHE A 39 17.36 13.80 -4.43
C PHE A 39 17.31 15.03 -3.53
N ASN A 40 17.49 16.21 -4.12
CA ASN A 40 17.30 17.49 -3.43
C ASN A 40 15.94 18.06 -3.84
N SER A 41 15.20 18.59 -2.86
CA SER A 41 14.02 19.39 -3.15
C SER A 41 14.41 20.68 -3.87
N SER A 42 13.49 21.20 -4.67
CA SER A 42 13.58 22.49 -5.36
C SER A 42 12.40 23.36 -4.96
N HIS A 43 12.40 24.63 -5.38
CA HIS A 43 11.25 25.54 -5.20
C HIS A 43 9.97 25.05 -5.91
N HIS A 44 10.07 24.03 -6.77
CA HIS A 44 8.96 23.47 -7.54
C HIS A 44 8.67 22.01 -7.20
N THR A 45 9.32 21.44 -6.19
CA THR A 45 9.01 20.07 -5.76
C THR A 45 7.54 19.98 -5.37
N THR A 46 6.82 19.05 -5.99
CA THR A 46 5.42 18.78 -5.67
C THR A 46 5.25 17.33 -5.26
N VAL A 47 4.34 17.12 -4.31
CA VAL A 47 3.85 15.82 -3.88
C VAL A 47 2.43 15.68 -4.39
N LYS A 48 2.13 14.59 -5.09
CA LYS A 48 0.77 14.23 -5.47
C LYS A 48 0.46 12.85 -4.92
N VAL A 49 -0.74 12.64 -4.41
CA VAL A 49 -1.20 11.28 -4.13
C VAL A 49 -1.28 10.55 -5.47
N ALA A 50 -0.63 9.40 -5.58
CA ALA A 50 -0.68 8.60 -6.79
C ALA A 50 -2.14 8.18 -7.02
N GLU A 51 -2.69 8.43 -8.21
CA GLU A 51 -4.03 7.98 -8.56
C GLU A 51 -4.00 6.45 -8.74
N GLY A 52 -4.19 5.72 -7.65
CA GLY A 52 -4.37 4.28 -7.71
C GLY A 52 -5.78 3.94 -8.21
N GLN A 53 -5.87 2.95 -9.09
CA GLN A 53 -7.17 2.43 -9.53
C GLN A 53 -7.82 1.65 -8.38
N ARG A 54 -9.12 1.86 -8.18
CA ARG A 54 -9.91 1.03 -7.28
C ARG A 54 -10.10 -0.34 -7.90
N VAL A 55 -9.68 -1.36 -7.18
CA VAL A 55 -9.83 -2.77 -7.57
C VAL A 55 -10.71 -3.45 -6.56
N VAL A 56 -11.80 -4.06 -7.04
CA VAL A 56 -12.63 -4.96 -6.25
C VAL A 56 -12.28 -6.38 -6.67
N GLN A 57 -11.85 -7.20 -5.72
CA GLN A 57 -11.45 -8.58 -5.98
C GLN A 57 -11.73 -9.48 -4.77
N GLU A 58 -11.84 -10.78 -5.03
CA GLU A 58 -11.84 -11.79 -3.97
C GLU A 58 -10.40 -12.24 -3.70
N LEU A 59 -10.04 -12.35 -2.42
CA LEU A 59 -8.76 -12.86 -1.95
C LEU A 59 -8.99 -14.13 -1.16
N GLU A 60 -8.11 -15.11 -1.38
CA GLU A 60 -7.89 -16.21 -0.46
C GLU A 60 -6.70 -15.84 0.43
N VAL A 61 -6.99 -15.45 1.66
CA VAL A 61 -5.98 -15.04 2.64
C VAL A 61 -5.41 -16.31 3.27
N VAL A 62 -4.09 -16.46 3.16
CA VAL A 62 -3.32 -17.62 3.65
C VAL A 62 -2.37 -17.27 4.78
N GLY A 63 -2.12 -15.98 5.03
CA GLY A 63 -1.30 -15.50 6.13
C GLY A 63 -1.75 -14.13 6.61
N VAL A 64 -1.50 -13.85 7.90
CA VAL A 64 -1.77 -12.53 8.50
C VAL A 64 -0.61 -12.16 9.42
N LEU A 65 -0.20 -10.90 9.36
CA LEU A 65 0.78 -10.29 10.25
C LEU A 65 0.20 -8.99 10.82
N GLU A 66 0.52 -8.65 12.06
CA GLU A 66 0.22 -7.34 12.64
C GLU A 66 1.46 -6.44 12.61
N ASN A 67 1.26 -5.14 12.39
CA ASN A 67 2.27 -4.10 12.51
C ASN A 67 1.70 -2.87 13.25
N GLU A 68 2.52 -1.83 13.41
CA GLU A 68 2.12 -0.60 14.14
C GLU A 68 0.92 0.14 13.54
N TYR A 69 0.50 -0.19 12.32
CA TYR A 69 -0.54 0.50 11.54
C TYR A 69 -1.76 -0.38 11.22
N GLY A 70 -1.74 -1.65 11.61
CA GLY A 70 -2.82 -2.62 11.36
C GLY A 70 -2.32 -3.99 10.95
N PHE A 71 -3.02 -4.61 10.01
CA PHE A 71 -2.76 -5.97 9.58
C PHE A 71 -2.25 -6.01 8.14
N ILE A 72 -1.35 -6.95 7.87
CA ILE A 72 -0.93 -7.34 6.53
C ILE A 72 -1.59 -8.68 6.24
N LEU A 73 -2.42 -8.72 5.20
CA LEU A 73 -3.03 -9.94 4.69
C LEU A 73 -2.17 -10.46 3.54
N LEU A 74 -1.73 -11.71 3.60
CA LEU A 74 -1.02 -12.38 2.53
C LEU A 74 -1.99 -13.27 1.76
N ASP A 75 -2.11 -13.05 0.46
CA ASP A 75 -2.95 -13.88 -0.41
C ASP A 75 -2.21 -15.15 -0.90
N SER A 76 -2.94 -16.05 -1.55
CA SER A 76 -2.38 -17.30 -2.11
C SER A 76 -1.38 -17.10 -3.25
N LEU A 77 -1.28 -15.88 -3.82
CA LEU A 77 -0.29 -15.49 -4.82
C LEU A 77 0.94 -14.83 -4.19
N CYS A 78 1.02 -14.81 -2.85
CA CYS A 78 2.04 -14.12 -2.08
C CYS A 78 2.06 -12.59 -2.28
N GLU A 79 0.92 -12.00 -2.60
CA GLU A 79 0.73 -10.55 -2.59
C GLU A 79 0.26 -10.07 -1.22
N GLU A 80 0.79 -8.94 -0.78
CA GLU A 80 0.48 -8.33 0.51
C GLU A 80 -0.58 -7.24 0.36
N TYR A 81 -1.57 -7.26 1.25
CA TYR A 81 -2.64 -6.27 1.34
C TYR A 81 -2.65 -5.63 2.72
N ILE A 82 -2.70 -4.31 2.77
CA ILE A 82 -2.65 -3.53 4.01
C ILE A 82 -4.07 -3.26 4.48
N LEU A 83 -4.44 -3.81 5.64
CA LEU A 83 -5.71 -3.60 6.32
C LEU A 83 -5.49 -2.70 7.54
N SER A 84 -6.00 -1.47 7.49
CA SER A 84 -5.92 -0.53 8.62
C SER A 84 -6.72 -1.04 9.83
N VAL A 85 -6.25 -0.74 11.04
CA VAL A 85 -6.97 -0.99 12.30
C VAL A 85 -8.38 -0.38 12.32
N GLU A 86 -8.62 0.69 11.57
CA GLU A 86 -9.94 1.32 11.45
C GLU A 86 -10.96 0.45 10.69
N MET A 87 -10.47 -0.47 9.85
CA MET A 87 -11.28 -1.30 8.96
C MET A 87 -11.61 -2.67 9.55
N TYR A 88 -10.91 -3.08 10.61
CA TYR A 88 -11.13 -4.35 11.29
C TYR A 88 -10.92 -4.19 12.79
N THR A 89 -11.99 -4.42 13.56
CA THR A 89 -11.99 -4.26 15.02
C THR A 89 -11.67 -5.54 15.78
N GLY A 90 -11.46 -6.65 15.07
CA GLY A 90 -11.10 -7.94 15.69
C GLY A 90 -9.61 -8.02 16.01
N SER A 91 -9.18 -9.11 16.65
CA SER A 91 -7.78 -9.33 17.01
C SER A 91 -7.00 -10.06 15.91
N LEU A 92 -5.67 -10.05 16.01
CA LEU A 92 -4.79 -10.85 15.15
C LEU A 92 -5.12 -12.35 15.26
N GLU A 93 -5.34 -12.85 16.48
CA GLU A 93 -5.65 -14.25 16.75
C GLU A 93 -6.93 -14.69 16.03
N GLU A 94 -7.98 -13.85 16.03
CA GLU A 94 -9.22 -14.15 15.32
C GLU A 94 -9.01 -14.30 13.81
N LEU A 95 -8.10 -13.51 13.22
CA LEU A 95 -7.76 -13.64 11.81
C LEU A 95 -6.94 -14.90 11.55
N ILE A 96 -6.00 -15.24 12.42
CA ILE A 96 -5.17 -16.45 12.32
C ILE A 96 -6.03 -17.71 12.44
N GLU A 97 -6.98 -17.76 13.36
CA GLU A 97 -7.89 -18.90 13.56
C GLU A 97 -8.78 -19.17 12.34
N ARG A 98 -9.03 -18.13 11.53
CA ARG A 98 -9.82 -18.25 10.30
C ARG A 98 -9.01 -18.70 9.09
N LEU A 99 -7.69 -18.74 9.17
CA LEU A 99 -6.85 -19.09 8.03
C LEU A 99 -7.03 -20.57 7.60
N PRO A 100 -7.09 -20.85 6.28
CA PRO A 100 -7.26 -19.90 5.19
C PRO A 100 -8.73 -19.47 5.03
N PHE A 101 -8.97 -18.21 4.65
CA PHE A 101 -10.33 -17.70 4.44
C PHE A 101 -10.46 -16.84 3.17
N LYS A 102 -11.69 -16.75 2.65
CA LYS A 102 -12.01 -15.92 1.48
C LYS A 102 -12.69 -14.62 1.87
N VAL A 103 -12.23 -13.52 1.26
CA VAL A 103 -12.79 -12.17 1.47
C VAL A 103 -12.94 -11.43 0.16
N SER A 104 -13.94 -10.56 0.09
CA SER A 104 -14.03 -9.54 -0.93
C SER A 104 -13.38 -8.26 -0.41
N VAL A 105 -12.37 -7.77 -1.13
CA VAL A 105 -11.71 -6.51 -0.82
C VAL A 105 -11.93 -5.49 -1.92
N GLU A 106 -12.23 -4.25 -1.52
CA GLU A 106 -12.03 -3.06 -2.36
C GLU A 106 -10.71 -2.45 -1.94
N SER A 107 -9.77 -2.27 -2.88
CA SER A 107 -8.44 -1.75 -2.57
C SER A 107 -7.97 -0.71 -3.58
N VAL A 108 -7.02 0.13 -3.15
CA VAL A 108 -6.24 1.03 -3.99
C VAL A 108 -4.78 0.78 -3.67
N ASN A 109 -3.97 0.39 -4.67
CA ASN A 109 -2.57 0.00 -4.47
C ASN A 109 -2.38 -1.01 -3.32
N LYS A 110 -3.24 -2.05 -3.28
CA LYS A 110 -3.24 -3.10 -2.23
C LYS A 110 -3.56 -2.61 -0.81
N ARG A 111 -3.90 -1.33 -0.62
CA ARG A 111 -4.47 -0.82 0.64
C ARG A 111 -5.97 -1.07 0.64
N VAL A 112 -6.46 -1.79 1.64
CA VAL A 112 -7.85 -2.20 1.75
C VAL A 112 -8.71 -1.01 2.20
N LEU A 113 -9.71 -0.68 1.41
CA LEU A 113 -10.73 0.34 1.67
C LEU A 113 -12.04 -0.26 2.18
N LYS A 114 -12.35 -1.50 1.75
CA LYS A 114 -13.45 -2.29 2.29
C LYS A 114 -13.03 -3.74 2.42
N PHE A 115 -13.45 -4.37 3.50
CA PHE A 115 -13.13 -5.75 3.84
C PHE A 115 -14.44 -6.46 4.23
N ASN A 116 -14.90 -7.38 3.39
CA ASN A 116 -16.13 -8.14 3.64
C ASN A 116 -15.81 -9.64 3.58
N ALA A 117 -16.24 -10.38 4.60
CA ALA A 117 -16.22 -11.84 4.53
C ALA A 117 -17.14 -12.30 3.40
N VAL A 118 -16.67 -13.23 2.56
CA VAL A 118 -17.56 -13.91 1.62
C VAL A 118 -18.33 -14.94 2.44
N GLU A 119 -19.61 -14.69 2.72
CA GLU A 119 -20.46 -15.71 3.35
C GLU A 119 -20.46 -16.95 2.45
N ALA A 120 -20.04 -18.09 3.00
CA ALA A 120 -20.20 -19.37 2.34
C ALA A 120 -21.69 -19.60 2.16
N SER A 121 -22.17 -19.56 0.91
CA SER A 121 -23.55 -19.91 0.60
C SER A 121 -23.78 -21.37 1.03
N LEU A 122 -24.67 -21.55 2.01
CA LEU A 122 -25.16 -22.85 2.49
C LEU A 122 -25.89 -23.63 1.40
#